data_AF-A0A6G3U342-F1
#
_entry.id   AF-A0A6G3U342-F1
#
_cell.length_a   1.000
_cell.length_b   1.000
_cell.length_c   1.000
_cell.angle_alpha   90.00
_cell.angle_beta   90.00
_cell.angle_gamma   90.00
#
_symmetry.space_group_name_H-M   'P 1'
#
loop_
_entity.id
_entity.type
_entity.pdbx_description
1 polymer ?
#
loop_
_entity_poly.entity_id
_entity_poly.type
_entity_poly.pdbx_seq_one_letter_code
_entity_poly.pdbx_strand_id
1 'polypeptide(L)' 'MSEVYAARRARLRECCNAGGSAAALVSRPANVRYLAGAAPEGAVLLLGPAEDLLVCGS' A
#
# COMPACT_ATOMS: atom_id res chain seq x y z
N MET A 1 -6.54 9.88 11.82
CA MET A 1 -5.28 9.14 11.55
C MET A 1 -5.36 8.28 10.28
N SER A 2 -6.48 7.61 9.97
CA SER A 2 -6.61 6.76 8.77
C SER A 2 -6.58 7.52 7.44
N GLU A 3 -7.08 8.76 7.40
CA GLU A 3 -7.17 9.57 6.18
C GLU A 3 -5.80 9.85 5.54
N VAL A 4 -4.75 10.06 6.34
CA VAL A 4 -3.38 10.29 5.83
C VAL A 4 -2.88 9.08 5.05
N TYR A 5 -3.13 7.87 5.55
CA TYR A 5 -2.73 6.64 4.88
C TYR A 5 -3.56 6.41 3.62
N ALA A 6 -4.86 6.68 3.66
CA ALA A 6 -5.73 6.62 2.49
C ALA A 6 -5.24 7.57 1.37
N ALA A 7 -4.92 8.82 1.70
CA ALA A 7 -4.39 9.80 0.75
C ALA A 7 -3.06 9.36 0.13
N ARG A 8 -2.14 8.78 0.92
CA ARG A 8 -0.87 8.24 0.40
C ARG A 8 -1.09 7.08 -0.58
N ARG A 9 -2.02 6.16 -0.27
CA ARG A 9 -2.35 5.04 -1.15
C ARG A 9 -3.07 5.51 -2.43
N ALA A 10 -3.94 6.51 -2.34
CA ALA A 10 -4.57 7.14 -3.50
C ALA A 10 -3.53 7.76 -4.45
N ARG A 11 -2.59 8.54 -3.92
CA ARG A 11 -1.49 9.12 -4.71
C ARG A 11 -0.63 8.05 -5.37
N LEU A 12 -0.33 6.95 -4.66
CA LEU A 12 0.45 5.85 -5.24
C LEU A 12 -0.33 5.16 -6.39
N ARG A 13 -1.64 4.94 -6.23
CA ARG A 13 -2.50 4.43 -7.31
C ARG A 13 -2.45 5.32 -8.54
N GLU A 14 -2.59 6.63 -8.37
CA GLU A 14 -2.52 7.60 -9.48
C GLU A 14 -1.20 7.46 -10.26
N CYS A 15 -0.07 7.39 -9.55
CA CYS A 15 1.24 7.18 -10.17
C CYS A 15 1.34 5.83 -10.91
N CYS A 16 0.84 4.74 -10.31
CA CYS A 16 0.87 3.42 -10.93
C CYS A 16 -0.03 3.34 -12.18
N ASN A 17 -1.24 3.91 -12.11
CA ASN A 17 -2.16 3.98 -13.24
C ASN A 17 -1.57 4.80 -14.39
N ALA A 18 -0.92 5.92 -14.10
CA ALA A 18 -0.21 6.71 -15.11
C ALA A 18 0.92 5.92 -15.80
N GLY A 19 1.51 4.95 -15.09
CA GLY A 19 2.49 4.00 -15.63
C GLY A 19 1.88 2.74 -16.28
N GLY A 20 0.56 2.64 -16.40
CA GLY A 20 -0.14 1.49 -16.98
C GLY A 20 -0.32 0.29 -16.05
N SER A 21 0.00 0.41 -14.77
CA SER A 21 -0.17 -0.66 -13.78
C SER A 21 -1.44 -0.46 -12.98
N ALA A 22 -2.37 -1.43 -13.04
CA ALA A 22 -3.64 -1.39 -12.32
C ALA A 22 -3.51 -1.69 -10.81
N ALA A 23 -2.32 -2.11 -10.34
CA ALA A 23 -2.04 -2.46 -8.96
C ALA A 23 -0.59 -2.18 -8.57
N ALA A 24 -0.32 -2.19 -7.27
CA ALA A 24 1.03 -2.06 -6.70
C ALA A 24 1.26 -3.05 -5.55
N LEU A 25 2.35 -3.82 -5.62
CA LEU A 25 2.82 -4.68 -4.53
C LEU A 25 3.97 -3.99 -3.79
N VAL A 26 3.80 -3.76 -2.49
CA VAL A 26 4.77 -3.05 -1.65
C VAL A 26 5.28 -3.97 -0.54
N SER A 27 6.56 -4.34 -0.62
CA SER A 27 7.19 -5.30 0.30
C SER A 27 8.27 -4.68 1.20
N ARG A 28 8.78 -3.47 0.88
CA ARG A 28 9.79 -2.81 1.73
C ARG A 28 9.16 -2.34 3.04
N PRO A 29 9.65 -2.77 4.23
CA PRO A 29 9.00 -2.48 5.51
C PRO A 29 8.73 -1.00 5.77
N ALA A 30 9.66 -0.11 5.40
CA ALA A 30 9.49 1.33 5.55
C ALA A 30 8.31 1.86 4.71
N ASN A 31 8.13 1.36 3.50
CA ASN A 31 7.05 1.79 2.60
C ASN A 31 5.70 1.24 3.06
N VAL A 32 5.66 -0.01 3.55
CA VAL A 32 4.46 -0.58 4.14
C VAL A 32 4.01 0.23 5.34
N ARG A 33 4.94 0.59 6.24
CA ARG A 33 4.61 1.48 7.39
C ARG A 33 4.17 2.86 6.96
N TYR A 34 4.79 3.43 5.92
CA TYR A 34 4.38 4.70 5.36
C TYR A 34 2.94 4.69 4.82
N LEU A 35 2.50 3.57 4.23
CA LEU A 35 1.20 3.45 3.54
C LEU A 35 0.08 2.86 4.40
N ALA A 36 0.40 2.04 5.41
CA ALA A 36 -0.57 1.31 6.23
C ALA A 36 -0.47 1.62 7.74
N GLY A 37 0.54 2.39 8.19
CA GLY A 37 0.76 2.70 9.59
C GLY A 37 1.52 1.59 10.32
N ALA A 38 1.09 1.24 11.53
CA ALA A 38 1.76 0.22 12.35
C ALA A 38 1.52 -1.19 11.79
N ALA A 39 2.29 -1.55 10.76
CA ALA A 39 2.29 -2.89 10.17
C ALA A 39 3.31 -3.81 10.89
N PRO A 40 2.97 -5.09 11.13
CA PRO A 40 3.90 -6.09 11.63
C PRO A 40 5.16 -6.24 10.77
N GLU A 41 6.21 -6.79 11.34
CA GLU A 41 7.38 -7.20 10.55
C GLU A 41 6.98 -8.28 9.53
N GLY A 42 7.61 -8.24 8.36
CA GLY A 42 7.28 -9.15 7.26
C GLY A 42 5.95 -8.84 6.55
N ALA A 43 5.21 -7.80 6.95
CA ALA A 43 3.98 -7.42 6.28
C ALA A 43 4.22 -6.90 4.85
N VAL A 44 3.31 -7.25 3.94
CA VAL A 44 3.31 -6.83 2.53
C VAL A 44 1.95 -6.23 2.20
N LEU A 45 1.93 -5.11 1.47
CA LEU A 45 0.71 -4.39 1.08
C LEU A 45 0.48 -4.53 -0.43
N LEU A 46 -0.70 -5.03 -0.82
CA LEU A 46 -1.20 -5.00 -2.18
C LEU A 46 -2.25 -3.90 -2.31
N LEU A 47 -2.00 -2.93 -3.19
CA LEU A 47 -2.98 -1.94 -3.61
C LEU A 47 -3.64 -2.42 -4.90
N GLY A 48 -4.87 -2.95 -4.78
CA GLY A 48 -5.66 -3.37 -5.93
C GLY A 48 -6.55 -2.26 -6.49
N PRO A 49 -7.23 -2.50 -7.61
CA PRO A 49 -8.18 -1.54 -8.20
C PRO A 49 -9.44 -1.35 -7.34
N ALA A 50 -9.87 -2.37 -6.59
CA ALA A 50 -11.08 -2.33 -5.76
C ALA A 50 -10.78 -2.21 -4.26
N GLU A 51 -9.73 -2.89 -3.78
CA GLU A 51 -9.42 -2.97 -2.36
C GLU A 51 -7.91 -2.96 -2.07
N ASP A 52 -7.57 -2.64 -0.82
CA ASP A 52 -6.23 -2.72 -0.27
C ASP A 52 -6.12 -3.99 0.60
N LEU A 53 -5.08 -4.80 0.40
CA LEU A 53 -4.85 -6.01 1.19
C LEU A 53 -3.48 -5.93 1.89
N LEU A 54 -3.48 -6.02 3.23
CA LEU A 54 -2.28 -6.19 4.03
C LEU A 54 -2.13 -7.65 4.41
N VAL A 55 -1.07 -8.30 3.90
CA VAL A 55 -0.71 -9.67 4.27
C VAL A 55 0.35 -9.59 5.36
N CYS A 56 0.11 -10.22 6.50
CA CYS A 56 1.06 -10.29 7.61
C CYS A 56 1.85 -11.61 7.52
N GLY A 57 3.17 -11.54 7.70
CA GLY A 57 4.01 -12.74 7.83
C GLY A 57 3.66 -13.53 9.09
N SER A 58 3.88 -14.85 9.01
CA SER A 58 3.79 -15.78 10.14
C SER A 58 5.04 -15.72 11.02
#